data_AF-W7HX60-F1
#
_entry.id   AF-W7HX60-F1
#
_cell.length_a   1.000
_cell.length_b   1.000
_cell.length_c   1.000
_cell.angle_alpha   90.00
_cell.angle_beta   90.00
_cell.angle_gamma   90.00
#
_symmetry.space_group_name_H-M   'P 1'
#
loop_
_entity.id
_entity.type
_entity.pdbx_description
1 polymer ?
#
loop_
_entity_poly.entity_id
_entity_poly.type
_entity_poly.pdbx_seq_one_letter_code
_entity_poly.pdbx_strand_id
1 'polypeptide(L)'
;MVKIYENGFSYDYTWHAVTLAYFLRYPNPYSTHVLSTDVISRHIDDTGCLHTTRIHHKRGKLPATLTRFIPSISDSYILETSKVNPHTMTMETETRNLDHTSILSVVEQQTYIPSDEGSSTRVKTTVRFDSRFGNRRTQSIAAEVAAAAATNQGEEQPTQERRRLFSFGFGWGKEGVQRTIEQLGARRAVEHLGSSTKGMQLVLNRLRNIGLIGARGVEDVGHDEVGWKAVWSRVREEIPREEGVDPGVGV
;
A
#
# COMPACT_ATOMS: atom_id res chain seq x y z
N MET A 1 -14.14 -6.87 10.03
CA MET A 1 -14.62 -7.39 8.74
C MET A 1 -13.42 -7.59 7.83
N VAL A 2 -13.37 -8.72 7.11
CA VAL A 2 -12.27 -9.05 6.19
C VAL A 2 -12.80 -9.06 4.76
N LYS A 3 -12.08 -8.42 3.83
CA LYS A 3 -12.31 -8.53 2.38
C LYS A 3 -11.02 -8.91 1.66
N ILE A 4 -11.14 -9.75 0.63
CA ILE A 4 -10.02 -10.23 -0.17
C ILE A 4 -10.30 -9.92 -1.64
N TYR A 5 -9.31 -9.38 -2.32
CA TYR A 5 -9.32 -9.12 -3.75
C TYR A 5 -8.16 -9.85 -4.39
N GLU A 6 -8.38 -10.47 -5.54
CA GLU A 6 -7.32 -11.12 -6.31
C GLU A 6 -7.25 -10.51 -7.70
N ASN A 7 -6.04 -10.36 -8.23
CA ASN A 7 -5.78 -9.88 -9.58
C ASN A 7 -4.60 -10.63 -10.20
N GLY A 8 -4.72 -10.97 -11.48
CA GLY A 8 -3.62 -11.53 -12.28
C GLY A 8 -3.12 -10.50 -13.28
N PHE A 9 -1.80 -10.39 -13.43
CA PHE A 9 -1.17 -9.54 -14.43
C PHE A 9 0.05 -10.25 -15.04
N SER A 10 0.42 -9.91 -16.27
CA SER A 10 1.63 -10.44 -16.92
C SER A 10 2.48 -9.30 -17.45
N TYR A 11 3.77 -9.29 -17.11
CA TYR A 11 4.77 -8.42 -17.71
C TYR A 11 5.44 -9.13 -18.88
N ASP A 12 5.53 -8.47 -20.04
CA ASP A 12 6.25 -8.99 -21.22
C ASP A 12 7.77 -8.78 -21.08
N TYR A 13 8.30 -9.24 -19.95
CA TYR A 13 9.69 -9.14 -19.52
C TYR A 13 10.09 -10.40 -18.75
N THR A 14 11.38 -10.75 -18.84
CA THR A 14 11.94 -11.89 -18.11
C THR A 14 11.82 -11.70 -16.60
N TRP A 15 11.74 -12.82 -15.87
CA TRP A 15 11.63 -12.80 -14.41
C TRP A 15 12.76 -12.03 -13.73
N HIS A 16 13.99 -12.13 -14.27
CA HIS A 16 15.15 -11.40 -13.79
C HIS A 16 14.95 -9.88 -13.90
N ALA A 17 14.47 -9.40 -15.05
CA ALA A 17 14.22 -7.98 -15.28
C ALA A 17 13.11 -7.45 -14.37
N VAL A 18 12.02 -8.22 -14.20
CA VAL A 18 10.90 -7.86 -13.32
C VAL A 18 11.30 -7.85 -11.85
N THR A 19 12.05 -8.85 -11.40
CA THR A 19 12.59 -8.92 -10.03
C THR A 19 13.51 -7.74 -9.74
N LEU A 20 14.41 -7.40 -10.66
CA LEU A 20 15.28 -6.24 -10.52
C LEU A 20 14.48 -4.93 -10.49
N ALA A 21 13.56 -4.76 -11.44
CA ALA A 21 12.70 -3.58 -11.52
C ALA A 21 11.88 -3.38 -10.25
N TYR A 22 11.45 -4.46 -9.59
CA TYR A 22 10.69 -4.39 -8.35
C TYR A 22 11.47 -3.70 -7.22
N PHE A 23 12.77 -4.00 -7.13
CA PHE A 23 13.64 -3.36 -6.15
C PHE A 23 13.97 -1.90 -6.52
N LEU A 24 13.98 -1.57 -7.81
CA LEU A 24 14.29 -0.23 -8.34
C LEU A 24 13.05 0.64 -8.63
N ARG A 25 11.85 0.19 -8.24
CA ARG A 25 10.60 0.83 -8.70
C ARG A 25 10.37 2.24 -8.18
N TYR A 26 11.14 2.69 -7.19
CA TYR A 26 11.07 4.04 -6.66
C TYR A 26 12.39 4.78 -6.86
N PRO A 27 12.35 6.09 -7.17
CA PRO A 27 11.13 6.89 -7.40
C PRO A 27 10.46 6.60 -8.76
N ASN A 28 9.15 6.89 -8.89
CA ASN A 28 8.43 6.89 -10.18
C ASN A 28 7.23 7.87 -10.17
N PRO A 29 6.83 8.44 -11.32
CA PRO A 29 5.78 9.47 -11.40
C PRO A 29 4.36 8.95 -11.09
N TYR A 30 4.15 7.63 -11.12
CA TYR A 30 2.87 7.03 -10.76
C TYR A 30 2.75 6.78 -9.24
N SER A 31 3.84 6.99 -8.48
CA SER A 31 3.93 6.76 -7.04
C SER A 31 4.49 7.98 -6.29
N THR A 32 4.02 9.18 -6.63
CA THR A 32 4.46 10.46 -6.02
C THR A 32 4.24 10.56 -4.51
N HIS A 33 3.39 9.69 -3.96
CA HIS A 33 3.12 9.61 -2.53
C HIS A 33 4.26 8.95 -1.74
N VAL A 34 5.15 8.20 -2.37
CA VAL A 34 6.30 7.56 -1.70
C VAL A 34 7.41 8.60 -1.57
N LEU A 35 7.76 8.93 -0.33
CA LEU A 35 8.76 9.95 0.01
C LEU A 35 10.16 9.33 0.13
N SER A 36 10.27 8.22 0.87
CA SER A 36 11.52 7.49 1.05
C SER A 36 11.30 5.99 1.03
N THR A 37 12.38 5.24 0.80
CA THR A 37 12.40 3.78 0.84
C THR A 37 13.75 3.33 1.37
N ASP A 38 13.74 2.58 2.46
CA ASP A 38 14.94 2.19 3.18
C ASP A 38 14.97 0.67 3.36
N VAL A 39 16.15 0.06 3.22
CA VAL A 39 16.35 -1.37 3.48
C VAL A 39 16.68 -1.53 4.97
N ILE A 40 15.80 -2.21 5.71
CA ILE A 40 16.01 -2.50 7.14
C ILE A 40 16.95 -3.69 7.29
N SER A 41 16.71 -4.76 6.53
CA SER A 41 17.53 -5.96 6.57
C SER A 41 17.54 -6.65 5.23
N ARG A 42 18.68 -7.27 4.92
CA ARG A 42 18.85 -8.11 3.74
C ARG A 42 19.84 -9.23 4.05
N HIS A 43 19.46 -10.46 3.79
CA HIS A 43 20.31 -11.63 4.01
C HIS A 43 19.92 -12.76 3.06
N ILE A 44 20.84 -13.70 2.86
CA ILE A 44 20.58 -14.95 2.16
C ILE A 44 20.39 -16.03 3.23
N ASP A 45 19.32 -16.82 3.12
CA ASP A 45 19.08 -17.95 4.04
C ASP A 45 19.87 -19.20 3.64
N ASP A 46 19.84 -20.24 4.48
CA ASP A 46 20.53 -21.51 4.23
C ASP A 46 20.04 -22.24 2.96
N THR A 47 18.87 -21.87 2.44
CA THR A 47 18.30 -22.41 1.19
C THR A 47 18.73 -21.63 -0.05
N GLY A 48 19.54 -20.58 0.11
CA GLY A 48 19.97 -19.69 -0.97
C GLY A 48 18.91 -18.68 -1.42
N CYS A 49 17.84 -18.48 -0.64
CA CYS A 49 16.84 -17.45 -0.92
C CYS A 49 17.27 -16.10 -0.35
N LEU A 50 17.10 -15.04 -1.14
CA LEU A 50 17.34 -13.67 -0.70
C LEU A 50 16.09 -13.15 0.01
N HIS A 51 16.25 -12.80 1.29
CA HIS A 51 15.24 -12.12 2.08
C HIS A 51 15.58 -10.63 2.18
N THR A 52 14.62 -9.77 1.85
CA THR A 52 14.76 -8.31 2.02
C THR A 52 13.56 -7.76 2.75
N THR A 53 13.81 -7.01 3.82
CA THR A 53 12.82 -6.17 4.51
C THR A 53 13.09 -4.71 4.21
N ARG A 54 12.09 -3.99 3.69
CA ARG A 54 12.14 -2.56 3.43
C ARG A 54 11.03 -1.83 4.17
N ILE A 55 11.25 -0.55 4.43
CA ILE A 55 10.22 0.37 4.91
C ILE A 55 10.04 1.49 3.91
N HIS A 56 8.79 1.82 3.62
CA HIS A 56 8.42 2.92 2.75
C HIS A 56 7.68 3.97 3.57
N HIS A 57 8.13 5.22 3.49
CA HIS A 57 7.40 6.36 4.03
C HIS A 57 6.52 6.94 2.94
N LYS A 58 5.20 6.96 3.18
CA LYS A 58 4.20 7.42 2.22
C LYS A 58 3.38 8.57 2.80
N ARG A 59 3.20 9.64 2.01
CA ARG A 59 2.24 10.69 2.31
C ARG A 59 0.83 10.31 1.84
N GLY A 60 -0.12 10.33 2.77
CA GLY A 60 -1.52 9.98 2.50
C GLY A 60 -2.46 11.07 2.98
N LYS A 61 -3.63 11.18 2.35
CA LYS A 61 -4.77 11.90 2.93
C LYS A 61 -5.91 10.93 3.13
N LEU A 62 -6.54 10.98 4.30
CA LEU A 62 -7.83 10.34 4.49
C LEU A 62 -8.86 11.01 3.58
N PRO A 63 -9.84 10.26 3.05
CA PRO A 63 -10.97 10.86 2.36
C PRO A 63 -11.71 11.82 3.31
N ALA A 64 -12.20 12.93 2.79
CA ALA A 64 -12.86 13.99 3.57
C ALA A 64 -14.07 13.50 4.40
N THR A 65 -14.66 12.36 4.03
CA THR A 65 -15.74 11.72 4.77
C THR A 65 -15.25 11.06 6.07
N LEU A 66 -14.03 10.52 6.10
CA LEU A 66 -13.43 9.90 7.29
C LEU A 66 -12.69 10.91 8.18
N THR A 67 -12.22 12.04 7.64
CA THR A 67 -11.52 13.08 8.42
C THR A 67 -12.40 13.74 9.49
N ARG A 68 -13.74 13.63 9.38
CA ARG A 68 -14.66 14.10 10.43
C ARG A 68 -14.69 13.21 11.66
N PHE A 69 -14.21 11.96 11.56
CA PHE A 69 -14.33 10.94 12.60
C PHE A 69 -12.99 10.38 13.08
N ILE A 70 -11.89 10.67 12.37
CA ILE A 70 -10.55 10.14 12.62
C ILE A 70 -9.57 11.32 12.55
N PRO A 71 -8.55 11.40 13.44
CA PRO A 71 -7.47 12.38 13.34
C PRO A 71 -6.85 12.39 11.94
N SER A 72 -6.41 13.56 11.47
CA SER A 72 -5.77 13.66 10.17
C SER A 72 -4.52 12.78 10.10
N ILE A 73 -4.56 11.76 9.26
CA ILE A 73 -3.40 10.95 8.91
C ILE A 73 -2.73 11.63 7.72
N SER A 74 -1.54 12.18 7.94
CA SER A 74 -0.72 12.82 6.89
C SER A 74 0.32 11.87 6.29
N ASP A 75 0.84 10.97 7.12
CA ASP A 75 1.98 10.11 6.81
C ASP A 75 1.71 8.68 7.27
N SER A 76 2.23 7.72 6.51
CA SER A 76 2.09 6.30 6.82
C SER A 76 3.35 5.52 6.45
N TYR A 77 3.60 4.46 7.21
CA TYR A 77 4.75 3.59 7.03
C TYR A 77 4.28 2.22 6.56
N ILE A 78 4.82 1.79 5.42
CA ILE A 78 4.54 0.47 4.85
C ILE A 78 5.76 -0.40 5.02
N LEU A 79 5.59 -1.56 5.65
CA LEU A 79 6.62 -2.58 5.69
C LEU A 79 6.46 -3.46 4.46
N GLU A 80 7.54 -3.63 3.71
CA GLU A 80 7.66 -4.59 2.63
C GLU A 80 8.61 -5.71 3.05
N THR A 81 8.20 -6.95 2.86
CA THR A 81 9.07 -8.13 2.98
C THR A 81 9.04 -8.87 1.66
N SER A 82 10.21 -9.30 1.18
CA SER A 82 10.34 -10.07 -0.04
C SER A 82 11.26 -11.27 0.16
N LYS A 83 10.91 -12.37 -0.51
CA LYS A 83 11.70 -13.59 -0.61
C LYS A 83 11.91 -13.91 -2.08
N VAL A 84 13.16 -13.98 -2.51
CA VAL A 84 13.53 -14.27 -3.90
C VAL A 84 14.30 -15.59 -3.92
N ASN A 85 13.75 -16.59 -4.61
CA ASN A 85 14.41 -17.86 -4.84
C ASN A 85 14.93 -17.91 -6.29
N PRO A 86 16.26 -17.81 -6.52
CA PRO A 86 16.83 -17.86 -7.86
C PRO A 86 16.76 -19.26 -8.50
N HIS A 87 16.68 -20.33 -7.70
CA HIS A 87 16.62 -21.71 -8.20
C HIS A 87 15.24 -22.04 -8.78
N THR A 88 14.17 -21.62 -8.10
CA THR A 88 12.79 -21.83 -8.57
C THR A 88 12.25 -20.65 -9.40
N MET A 89 13.06 -19.59 -9.58
CA MET A 89 12.66 -18.33 -10.22
C MET A 89 11.32 -17.81 -9.67
N THR A 90 11.21 -17.76 -8.35
CA THR A 90 10.00 -17.28 -7.67
C THR A 90 10.37 -16.09 -6.79
N MET A 91 9.61 -15.00 -6.92
CA MET A 91 9.67 -13.89 -5.97
C MET A 91 8.32 -13.74 -5.29
N GLU A 92 8.33 -13.79 -3.96
CA GLU A 92 7.16 -13.57 -3.12
C GLU A 92 7.36 -12.27 -2.35
N THR A 93 6.32 -11.44 -2.32
CA THR A 93 6.39 -10.14 -1.65
C THR A 93 5.13 -9.92 -0.83
N GLU A 94 5.28 -9.35 0.35
CA GLU A 94 4.19 -8.90 1.20
C GLU A 94 4.42 -7.44 1.58
N THR A 95 3.37 -6.62 1.44
CA THR A 95 3.37 -5.24 1.94
C THR A 95 2.23 -5.05 2.91
N ARG A 96 2.49 -4.34 4.01
CA ARG A 96 1.48 -4.03 5.02
C ARG A 96 1.71 -2.68 5.68
N ASN A 97 0.65 -1.97 6.01
CA ASN A 97 0.77 -0.76 6.82
C ASN A 97 1.12 -1.09 8.28
N LEU A 98 2.06 -0.34 8.86
CA LEU A 98 2.44 -0.46 10.27
C LEU A 98 1.51 0.37 11.17
N ASP A 99 1.07 1.52 10.67
CA ASP A 99 0.26 2.51 11.35
C ASP A 99 -1.23 2.38 10.99
N HIS A 100 -2.10 2.94 11.84
CA HIS A 100 -3.55 2.99 11.64
C HIS A 100 -4.28 1.64 11.43
N THR A 101 -3.63 0.53 11.80
CA THR A 101 -4.16 -0.84 11.72
C THR A 101 -5.40 -1.08 12.58
N SER A 102 -5.65 -0.22 13.58
CA SER A 102 -6.88 -0.23 14.37
C SER A 102 -8.12 0.21 13.57
N ILE A 103 -7.92 0.97 12.50
CA ILE A 103 -8.97 1.45 11.61
C ILE A 103 -9.05 0.53 10.39
N LEU A 104 -7.93 0.38 9.69
CA LEU A 104 -7.82 -0.45 8.49
C LEU A 104 -6.41 -1.03 8.38
N SER A 105 -6.32 -2.35 8.40
CA SER A 105 -5.12 -3.08 8.01
C SER A 105 -5.26 -3.52 6.57
N VAL A 106 -4.24 -3.23 5.76
CA VAL A 106 -4.13 -3.64 4.36
C VAL A 106 -2.89 -4.51 4.26
N VAL A 107 -3.05 -5.72 3.75
CA VAL A 107 -1.96 -6.65 3.47
C VAL A 107 -2.07 -7.03 2.00
N GLU A 108 -1.05 -6.70 1.21
CA GLU A 108 -0.96 -7.08 -0.19
C GLU A 108 0.16 -8.10 -0.35
N GLN A 109 -0.18 -9.26 -0.89
CA GLN A 109 0.73 -10.34 -1.19
C GLN A 109 0.82 -10.52 -2.70
N GLN A 110 2.03 -10.67 -3.23
CA GLN A 110 2.27 -10.88 -4.65
C GLN A 110 3.24 -12.02 -4.88
N THR A 111 3.00 -12.78 -5.94
CA THR A 111 3.86 -13.88 -6.37
C THR A 111 4.20 -13.69 -7.83
N TYR A 112 5.51 -13.63 -8.13
CA TYR A 112 6.08 -13.42 -9.45
C TYR A 112 6.75 -14.72 -9.92
N ILE A 113 6.29 -15.24 -11.06
CA ILE A 113 6.75 -16.51 -11.63
C ILE A 113 6.93 -16.32 -13.14
N PRO A 114 8.00 -16.84 -13.77
CA PRO A 114 8.13 -16.82 -15.22
C PRO A 114 6.97 -17.57 -15.91
N SER A 115 6.71 -17.21 -17.16
CA SER A 115 5.93 -18.04 -18.08
C SER A 115 6.73 -19.27 -18.49
N ASP A 116 6.05 -20.28 -19.03
CA ASP A 116 6.69 -21.53 -19.48
C ASP A 116 7.73 -21.28 -20.59
N GLU A 117 7.54 -20.21 -21.38
CA GLU A 117 8.47 -19.75 -22.42
C GLU A 117 9.65 -18.92 -21.87
N GLY A 118 9.57 -18.46 -20.61
CA GLY A 118 10.60 -17.61 -19.97
C GLY A 118 10.68 -16.17 -20.49
N SER A 119 9.85 -15.81 -21.48
CA SER A 119 9.80 -14.50 -22.13
C SER A 119 9.02 -13.45 -21.33
N SER A 120 8.12 -13.90 -20.44
CA SER A 120 7.22 -13.06 -19.67
C SER A 120 7.16 -13.50 -18.20
N THR A 121 6.64 -12.63 -17.33
CA THR A 121 6.51 -12.88 -15.89
C THR A 121 5.08 -12.68 -15.46
N ARG A 122 4.45 -13.74 -14.96
CA ARG A 122 3.11 -13.71 -14.39
C ARG A 122 3.18 -13.26 -12.93
N VAL A 123 2.23 -12.42 -12.56
CA VAL A 123 2.10 -11.86 -11.22
C VAL A 123 0.69 -12.11 -10.71
N LYS A 124 0.58 -12.88 -9.64
CA LYS A 124 -0.65 -13.00 -8.87
C LYS A 124 -0.58 -12.01 -7.72
N THR A 125 -1.59 -11.16 -7.56
CA THR A 125 -1.72 -10.21 -6.46
C THR A 125 -2.97 -10.53 -5.65
N THR A 126 -2.83 -10.65 -4.33
CA THR A 126 -3.92 -10.85 -3.39
C THR A 126 -3.87 -9.73 -2.35
N VAL A 127 -4.93 -8.92 -2.25
CA VAL A 127 -5.05 -7.82 -1.30
C VAL A 127 -6.11 -8.14 -0.26
N ARG A 128 -5.71 -8.18 1.00
CA ARG A 128 -6.58 -8.39 2.16
C ARG A 128 -6.78 -7.08 2.92
N PHE A 129 -8.03 -6.69 3.08
CA PHE A 129 -8.45 -5.57 3.93
C PHE A 129 -9.08 -6.12 5.22
N ASP A 130 -8.52 -5.79 6.38
CA ASP A 130 -9.10 -6.06 7.69
C ASP A 130 -9.46 -4.74 8.38
N SER A 131 -10.77 -4.49 8.51
CA SER A 131 -11.29 -3.33 9.24
C SER A 131 -11.80 -3.75 10.61
N ARG A 132 -11.24 -3.12 11.65
CA ARG A 132 -11.63 -3.31 13.07
C ARG A 132 -12.48 -2.15 13.60
N PHE A 133 -12.78 -1.17 12.74
CA PHE A 133 -13.57 0.00 13.09
C PHE A 133 -14.98 -0.42 13.56
N GLY A 134 -15.39 0.03 14.75
CA GLY A 134 -16.69 -0.26 15.35
C GLY A 134 -16.75 -1.47 16.30
N ASN A 135 -15.80 -2.40 16.23
CA ASN A 135 -15.85 -3.65 17.02
C ASN A 135 -15.34 -3.50 18.47
N ARG A 136 -14.45 -2.54 18.74
CA ARG A 136 -13.93 -2.29 20.11
C ARG A 136 -14.96 -1.65 21.05
N ARG A 137 -15.81 -0.74 20.54
CA ARG A 137 -16.87 -0.12 21.36
C ARG A 137 -17.97 -1.11 21.71
N THR A 138 -18.27 -2.08 20.86
CA THR A 138 -19.21 -3.15 21.20
C THR A 138 -18.64 -4.11 22.23
N GLN A 139 -17.33 -4.38 22.20
CA GLN A 139 -16.71 -5.22 23.24
C GLN A 139 -16.62 -4.49 24.58
N SER A 140 -16.32 -3.18 24.60
CA SER A 140 -16.31 -2.41 25.85
C SER A 140 -17.72 -2.20 26.41
N ILE A 141 -18.72 -1.90 25.57
CA ILE A 141 -20.12 -1.79 26.00
C ILE A 141 -20.67 -3.16 26.39
N ALA A 142 -20.38 -4.23 25.66
CA ALA A 142 -20.81 -5.57 26.05
C ALA A 142 -20.12 -6.04 27.34
N ALA A 143 -18.86 -5.66 27.58
CA ALA A 143 -18.15 -5.93 28.83
C ALA A 143 -18.71 -5.09 29.99
N GLU A 144 -19.02 -3.80 29.77
CA GLU A 144 -19.67 -2.93 30.77
C GLU A 144 -21.10 -3.37 31.07
N VAL A 145 -21.87 -3.78 30.07
CA VAL A 145 -23.23 -4.31 30.23
C VAL A 145 -23.21 -5.68 30.91
N ALA A 146 -22.27 -6.56 30.57
CA ALA A 146 -22.09 -7.84 31.26
C ALA A 146 -21.60 -7.66 32.71
N ALA A 147 -20.71 -6.70 32.97
CA ALA A 147 -20.30 -6.34 34.34
C ALA A 147 -21.44 -5.70 35.15
N ALA A 148 -22.28 -4.87 34.53
CA ALA A 148 -23.47 -4.29 35.15
C ALA A 148 -24.56 -5.35 35.41
N ALA A 149 -24.75 -6.31 34.50
CA ALA A 149 -25.69 -7.42 34.66
C ALA A 149 -25.24 -8.43 35.74
N ALA A 150 -23.94 -8.57 35.99
CA ALA A 150 -23.42 -9.40 37.07
C ALA A 150 -23.60 -8.77 38.46
N THR A 151 -23.94 -7.48 38.55
CA THR A 151 -24.00 -6.73 39.82
C THR A 151 -25.42 -6.51 40.34
N ASN A 152 -26.47 -6.66 39.54
CA ASN A 152 -27.85 -6.35 39.95
C ASN A 152 -28.82 -7.53 39.77
N GLN A 153 -29.06 -8.27 40.85
CA GLN A 153 -30.37 -8.89 41.11
C GLN A 153 -31.19 -7.89 41.92
N GLY A 154 -32.06 -7.13 41.26
CA GLY A 154 -32.92 -6.14 41.92
C GLY A 154 -33.72 -5.35 40.90
N GLU A 155 -35.04 -5.49 40.95
CA GLU A 155 -36.04 -4.86 40.11
C GLU A 155 -35.98 -3.33 40.21
N GLU A 156 -36.01 -2.60 39.07
CA GLU A 156 -36.69 -1.30 38.94
C GLU A 156 -36.72 -0.81 37.47
N GLN A 157 -37.81 -0.13 37.11
CA GLN A 157 -38.20 0.28 35.75
C GLN A 157 -37.25 1.33 35.14
N PRO A 158 -36.91 1.27 33.83
CA PRO A 158 -35.94 2.21 33.26
C PRO A 158 -36.60 3.55 32.90
N THR A 159 -36.21 4.60 33.64
CA THR A 159 -36.55 6.00 33.36
C THR A 159 -35.99 6.42 31.99
N GLN A 160 -36.88 6.97 31.16
CA GLN A 160 -36.70 7.32 29.74
C GLN A 160 -35.64 8.42 29.46
N GLU A 161 -35.04 9.03 30.49
CA GLU A 161 -34.16 10.21 30.35
C GLU A 161 -32.70 9.88 30.03
N ARG A 162 -32.17 8.72 30.43
CA ARG A 162 -30.80 8.33 30.07
C ARG A 162 -30.62 7.97 28.59
N ARG A 163 -31.71 7.83 27.84
CA ARG A 163 -31.67 7.63 26.37
C ARG A 163 -31.38 8.91 25.59
N ARG A 164 -31.55 10.10 26.18
CA ARG A 164 -31.52 11.36 25.42
C ARG A 164 -30.13 11.97 25.26
N LEU A 165 -29.16 11.66 26.12
CA LEU A 165 -27.77 12.14 25.95
C LEU A 165 -26.93 11.32 24.96
N PHE A 166 -27.37 10.12 24.58
CA PHE A 166 -26.68 9.27 23.59
C PHE A 166 -27.17 9.48 22.14
N SER A 167 -28.03 10.49 21.91
CA SER A 167 -28.71 10.74 20.62
C SER A 167 -28.12 11.91 19.80
N PHE A 168 -27.26 12.74 20.38
CA PHE A 168 -26.70 13.90 19.66
C PHE A 168 -25.32 13.58 19.07
N GLY A 169 -25.32 12.97 17.87
CA GLY A 169 -24.20 13.15 16.94
C GLY A 169 -23.71 11.95 16.14
N PHE A 170 -24.53 11.00 15.66
CA PHE A 170 -24.03 9.99 14.69
C PHE A 170 -25.09 9.58 13.66
N GLY A 171 -25.28 10.42 12.63
CA GLY A 171 -26.18 10.18 11.49
C GLY A 171 -25.66 9.18 10.45
N TRP A 172 -24.83 8.21 10.83
CA TRP A 172 -24.51 7.03 10.02
C TRP A 172 -24.47 5.83 10.95
N GLY A 173 -25.39 4.87 10.79
CA GLY A 173 -25.31 3.58 11.48
C GLY A 173 -23.98 2.87 11.17
N LYS A 174 -23.58 1.91 12.02
CA LYS A 174 -22.35 1.11 11.85
C LYS A 174 -22.21 0.54 10.44
N GLU A 175 -23.34 0.15 9.83
CA GLU A 175 -23.44 -0.36 8.47
C GLU A 175 -23.06 0.67 7.40
N GLY A 176 -23.38 1.96 7.61
CA GLY A 176 -23.07 3.03 6.67
C GLY A 176 -21.57 3.32 6.59
N VAL A 177 -20.91 3.44 7.75
CA VAL A 177 -19.45 3.66 7.79
C VAL A 177 -18.70 2.44 7.26
N GLN A 178 -19.18 1.24 7.58
CA GLN A 178 -18.61 0.01 7.06
C GLN A 178 -18.70 -0.04 5.52
N ARG A 179 -19.87 0.24 4.92
CA ARG A 179 -20.04 0.31 3.46
C ARG A 179 -19.11 1.34 2.81
N THR A 180 -18.90 2.50 3.45
CA THR A 180 -17.95 3.51 2.96
C THR A 180 -16.51 2.99 2.99
N ILE A 181 -16.10 2.30 4.06
CA ILE A 181 -14.76 1.70 4.15
C ILE A 181 -14.59 0.61 3.07
N GLU A 182 -15.64 -0.18 2.80
CA GLU A 182 -15.62 -1.20 1.76
C GLU A 182 -15.47 -0.60 0.36
N GLN A 183 -16.27 0.40 0.01
CA GLN A 183 -16.19 1.10 -1.28
C GLN A 183 -14.85 1.79 -1.45
N LEU A 184 -14.33 2.39 -0.38
CA LEU A 184 -13.02 3.01 -0.37
C LEU A 184 -11.90 1.98 -0.57
N GLY A 185 -11.96 0.84 0.11
CA GLY A 185 -11.01 -0.26 -0.03
C GLY A 185 -10.97 -0.80 -1.45
N ALA A 186 -12.14 -1.07 -2.04
CA ALA A 186 -12.25 -1.53 -3.43
C ALA A 186 -11.67 -0.52 -4.43
N ARG A 187 -12.03 0.76 -4.30
CA ARG A 187 -11.54 1.82 -5.18
C ARG A 187 -10.02 1.97 -5.08
N ARG A 188 -9.48 1.98 -3.86
CA ARG A 188 -8.03 2.11 -3.64
C ARG A 188 -7.26 0.89 -4.12
N ALA A 189 -7.82 -0.31 -4.01
CA ALA A 189 -7.19 -1.51 -4.58
C ALA A 189 -7.01 -1.38 -6.09
N VAL A 190 -8.05 -0.95 -6.81
CA VAL A 190 -8.00 -0.76 -8.27
C VAL A 190 -7.02 0.35 -8.67
N GLU A 191 -7.07 1.49 -7.98
CA GLU A 191 -6.14 2.61 -8.22
C GLU A 191 -4.67 2.21 -7.93
N HIS A 192 -4.44 1.44 -6.85
CA HIS A 192 -3.11 0.96 -6.48
C HIS A 192 -2.54 0.00 -7.52
N LEU A 193 -3.34 -0.97 -7.98
CA LEU A 193 -2.93 -1.91 -9.02
C LEU A 193 -2.57 -1.17 -10.33
N GLY A 194 -3.40 -0.22 -10.75
CA GLY A 194 -3.15 0.54 -11.98
C GLY A 194 -1.88 1.41 -11.91
N SER A 195 -1.63 2.07 -10.78
CA SER A 195 -0.44 2.90 -10.57
C SER A 195 0.84 2.08 -10.42
N SER A 196 0.79 0.97 -9.70
CA SER A 196 1.91 0.04 -9.52
C SER A 196 2.38 -0.56 -10.85
N THR A 197 1.44 -1.05 -11.67
CA THR A 197 1.76 -1.61 -12.99
C THR A 197 2.43 -0.58 -13.91
N LYS A 198 1.90 0.64 -13.97
CA LYS A 198 2.48 1.72 -14.80
C LYS A 198 3.89 2.12 -14.32
N GLY A 199 4.09 2.22 -13.00
CA GLY A 199 5.40 2.50 -12.41
C GLY A 199 6.43 1.42 -12.75
N MET A 200 6.04 0.15 -12.62
CA MET A 200 6.89 -0.98 -12.98
C MET A 200 7.21 -1.04 -14.48
N GLN A 201 6.23 -0.83 -15.35
CA GLN A 201 6.45 -0.79 -16.80
C GLN A 201 7.42 0.32 -17.20
N LEU A 202 7.33 1.49 -16.57
CA LEU A 202 8.29 2.59 -16.81
C LEU A 202 9.72 2.16 -16.43
N VAL A 203 9.90 1.54 -15.28
CA VAL A 203 11.22 1.08 -14.79
C VAL A 203 11.78 -0.02 -15.70
N LEU A 204 10.93 -0.95 -16.14
CA LEU A 204 11.30 -2.01 -17.09
C LEU A 204 11.73 -1.46 -18.44
N ASN A 205 10.98 -0.50 -19.00
CA ASN A 205 11.35 0.17 -20.25
C ASN A 205 12.69 0.90 -20.12
N ARG A 206 12.97 1.51 -18.97
CA ARG A 206 14.26 2.15 -18.69
C ARG A 206 15.42 1.17 -18.61
N LEU A 207 15.24 0.07 -17.90
CA LEU A 207 16.24 -1.00 -17.82
C LEU A 207 16.57 -1.56 -19.22
N ARG A 208 15.56 -1.67 -20.09
CA ARG A 208 15.73 -2.13 -21.48
C ARG A 208 16.51 -1.14 -22.35
N ASN A 209 16.21 0.15 -22.24
CA ASN A 209 16.73 1.16 -23.18
C ASN A 209 18.03 1.83 -22.72
N ILE A 210 18.22 2.03 -21.42
CA ILE A 210 19.31 2.84 -20.84
C ILE A 210 20.21 1.98 -19.92
N GLY A 211 19.85 0.73 -19.69
CA GLY A 211 20.57 -0.16 -18.79
C GLY A 211 20.44 0.25 -17.31
N LEU A 212 21.25 -0.38 -16.46
CA LEU A 212 21.12 -0.30 -15.00
C LEU A 212 21.38 1.11 -14.43
N ILE A 213 22.28 1.88 -15.06
CA ILE A 213 22.68 3.23 -14.62
C ILE A 213 21.54 4.23 -14.83
N GLY A 214 20.89 4.21 -16.00
CA GLY A 214 19.75 5.10 -16.28
C GLY A 214 18.49 4.75 -15.49
N ALA A 215 18.31 3.49 -15.10
CA ALA A 215 17.20 3.07 -14.25
C ALA A 215 17.33 3.55 -12.80
N ARG A 216 18.56 3.72 -12.30
CA ARG A 216 18.85 4.09 -10.92
C ARG A 216 18.80 5.59 -10.63
N GLY A 217 18.84 6.44 -11.66
CA GLY A 217 18.62 7.88 -11.54
C GLY A 217 19.45 8.52 -10.42
N VAL A 218 20.77 8.47 -10.56
CA VAL A 218 21.77 9.37 -9.94
C VAL A 218 21.72 9.45 -8.39
N GLU A 219 22.54 8.62 -7.74
CA GLU A 219 22.87 8.68 -6.30
C GLU A 219 23.68 9.93 -5.89
N ASP A 220 23.96 10.87 -6.82
CA ASP A 220 24.77 12.06 -6.54
C ASP A 220 23.92 13.33 -6.59
N VAL A 221 23.05 13.48 -5.58
CA VAL A 221 22.37 14.75 -5.30
C VAL A 221 23.16 15.43 -4.21
N GLY A 222 24.00 16.39 -4.61
CA GLY A 222 24.67 17.30 -3.70
C GLY A 222 23.66 17.92 -2.72
N HIS A 223 24.15 18.22 -1.52
CA HIS A 223 23.42 18.49 -0.27
C HIS A 223 22.31 19.59 -0.32
N ASP A 224 22.08 20.24 -1.47
CA ASP A 224 21.23 21.41 -1.64
C ASP A 224 20.01 21.22 -2.59
N GLU A 225 19.88 20.12 -3.34
CA GLU A 225 18.73 19.90 -4.26
C GLU A 225 17.72 18.86 -3.72
N VAL A 226 16.93 19.28 -2.73
CA VAL A 226 15.96 18.40 -2.05
C VAL A 226 14.68 18.23 -2.88
N GLY A 227 14.66 17.29 -3.83
CA GLY A 227 13.40 16.81 -4.39
C GLY A 227 13.52 15.90 -5.60
N TRP A 228 12.66 14.89 -5.67
CA TRP A 228 12.49 14.04 -6.84
C TRP A 228 12.34 14.87 -8.13
N LYS A 229 11.72 16.05 -8.08
CA LYS A 229 11.61 16.95 -9.24
C LYS A 229 12.96 17.29 -9.90
N ALA A 230 14.05 17.43 -9.13
CA ALA A 230 15.39 17.73 -9.64
C ALA A 230 16.03 16.51 -10.32
N VAL A 231 15.96 15.33 -9.67
CA VAL A 231 16.37 14.04 -10.24
C VAL A 231 15.63 13.77 -11.56
N TRP A 232 14.32 14.03 -11.59
CA TRP A 232 13.47 13.87 -12.77
C TRP A 232 13.60 15.01 -13.80
N SER A 233 14.22 16.14 -13.47
CA SER A 233 14.54 17.21 -14.43
C SER A 233 15.81 16.89 -15.20
N ARG A 234 16.88 16.44 -14.53
CA ARG A 234 18.14 16.04 -15.18
C ARG A 234 17.97 14.80 -16.06
N VAL A 235 17.25 13.79 -15.58
CA VAL A 235 16.90 12.62 -16.40
C VAL A 235 16.08 13.03 -17.64
N ARG A 236 15.35 14.15 -17.60
CA ARG A 236 14.61 14.69 -18.75
C ARG A 236 15.51 15.33 -19.80
N GLU A 237 16.65 15.86 -19.39
CA GLU A 237 17.64 16.52 -20.26
C GLU A 237 18.53 15.50 -20.99
N GLU A 238 18.76 14.33 -20.38
CA GLU A 238 19.62 13.26 -20.93
C GLU A 238 18.88 12.29 -21.88
N ILE A 239 17.56 12.37 -21.99
CA ILE A 239 16.77 11.52 -22.90
C ILE A 239 16.58 12.23 -24.26
N PRO A 240 16.95 11.61 -25.40
CA PRO A 240 16.61 12.14 -26.71
C PRO A 240 15.10 12.30 -26.83
N ARG A 241 14.64 13.50 -27.21
CA ARG A 241 13.22 13.75 -27.47
C ARG A 241 12.80 12.93 -28.69
N GLU A 242 12.13 11.80 -28.48
CA GLU A 242 11.34 11.18 -29.55
C GLU A 242 10.14 12.08 -29.86
N GLU A 243 9.94 12.38 -31.13
CA GLU A 243 8.84 13.23 -31.60
C GLU A 243 7.48 12.64 -31.17
N GLY A 244 6.73 13.39 -30.37
CA GLY A 244 5.32 13.11 -30.09
C GLY A 244 4.95 12.67 -28.68
N VAL A 245 5.90 12.53 -27.75
CA VAL A 245 5.58 12.31 -26.32
C VAL A 245 5.81 13.61 -25.55
N ASP A 246 4.74 14.36 -25.33
CA ASP A 246 4.73 15.47 -24.35
C ASP A 246 4.84 14.86 -22.94
N PRO A 247 5.96 15.07 -22.21
CA PRO A 247 6.10 14.60 -20.85
C PRO A 247 5.32 15.55 -19.92
N GLY A 248 3.99 15.39 -19.96
CA GLY A 248 2.95 16.06 -19.19
C GLY A 248 3.42 17.11 -18.19
N VAL A 249 3.12 18.37 -18.50
CA VAL A 249 3.18 19.51 -17.59
C VAL A 249 2.28 19.24 -16.38
N GLY A 250 2.90 18.98 -15.22
CA GLY A 250 2.22 18.99 -13.93
C GLY A 250 2.56 20.26 -13.18
N VAL A 251 1.58 21.18 -13.12
CA VAL A 251 1.51 22.32 -12.18
C VAL A 251 1.63 21.81 -10.74
#